data_AF-A0A399T9B7-F1
#
_entry.id   AF-A0A399T9B7-F1
#
_cell.length_a   1.000
_cell.length_b   1.000
_cell.length_c   1.000
_cell.angle_alpha   90.00
_cell.angle_beta   90.00
_cell.angle_gamma   90.00
#
_symmetry.space_group_name_H-M   'P 1'
#
loop_
_entity.id
_entity.type
_entity.pdbx_description
1 polymer ?
#
loop_
_entity_poly.entity_id
_entity_poly.type
_entity_poly.pdbx_seq_one_letter_code
_entity_poly.pdbx_strand_id
1 'polypeptide(L)'
;MKTKRSIFIIVLFVMVANLGLYAQEINKKAMAGINKQVKGMVDVMELNKDQESKVLVIKKNQYIERQMILKQIGKNSPEFNDKVKKLNKASWGEIKAICTKEQIKKWYNRAKKQN
;
A
#
# COMPACT_ATOMS: atom_id res chain seq x y z
N MET A 1 31.70 -15.32 -25.59
CA MET A 1 30.55 -15.68 -24.73
C MET A 1 30.69 -15.06 -23.32
N LYS A 2 30.44 -13.75 -23.15
CA LYS A 2 30.59 -13.06 -21.84
C LYS A 2 29.49 -12.02 -21.53
N THR A 3 28.46 -11.89 -22.37
CA THR A 3 27.44 -10.83 -22.23
C THR A 3 26.14 -11.30 -21.57
N LYS A 4 25.82 -12.60 -21.59
CA LYS A 4 24.56 -13.13 -21.03
C LYS A 4 24.58 -13.32 -19.51
N ARG A 5 25.76 -13.44 -18.88
CA ARG A 5 25.88 -13.60 -17.41
C ARG A 5 25.62 -12.28 -16.66
N SER A 6 25.98 -11.13 -17.22
CA SER A 6 25.84 -9.84 -16.53
C SER A 6 24.38 -9.36 -16.43
N ILE A 7 23.54 -9.65 -17.42
CA ILE A 7 22.11 -9.26 -17.40
C ILE A 7 21.36 -10.08 -16.32
N PHE A 8 21.68 -11.37 -16.18
CA PHE A 8 21.07 -12.23 -15.16
C PHE A 8 21.38 -11.78 -13.72
N ILE A 9 22.59 -11.25 -13.48
CA ILE A 9 23.01 -10.76 -12.15
C ILE A 9 22.25 -9.48 -11.77
N ILE A 10 21.99 -8.59 -12.72
CA ILE A 10 21.24 -7.34 -12.47
C ILE A 10 19.77 -7.64 -12.16
N VAL A 11 19.15 -8.60 -12.86
CA VAL A 11 17.75 -8.99 -12.61
C VAL A 11 17.59 -9.69 -11.24
N LEU A 12 18.57 -10.50 -10.82
CA LEU A 12 18.56 -11.11 -9.49
C LEU A 12 18.66 -10.06 -8.37
N PHE A 13 19.44 -9.00 -8.55
CA PHE A 13 19.62 -7.95 -7.54
C PHE A 13 18.34 -7.14 -7.30
N VAL A 14 17.50 -6.95 -8.33
CA VAL A 14 16.19 -6.27 -8.22
C VAL A 14 15.15 -7.14 -7.49
N MET A 15 15.22 -8.48 -7.61
CA MET A 15 14.33 -9.37 -6.85
C MET A 15 14.70 -9.46 -5.36
N VAL A 16 15.99 -9.49 -5.01
CA VAL A 16 16.43 -9.58 -3.61
C VAL A 16 16.23 -8.24 -2.87
N ALA A 17 16.31 -7.11 -3.57
CA ALA A 17 16.01 -5.79 -2.99
C ALA A 17 14.56 -5.64 -2.50
N ASN A 18 13.62 -6.45 -3.03
CA ASN A 18 12.24 -6.47 -2.54
C ASN A 18 12.04 -7.28 -1.25
N LEU A 19 12.96 -8.19 -0.90
CA LEU A 19 12.85 -8.99 0.32
C LEU A 19 13.31 -8.23 1.57
N GLY A 20 14.21 -7.25 1.42
CA GLY A 20 14.72 -6.43 2.52
C GLY A 20 13.76 -5.34 3.02
N LEU A 21 12.69 -5.03 2.28
CA LEU A 21 11.72 -3.99 2.66
C LEU A 21 10.69 -4.45 3.70
N TYR A 22 10.65 -5.76 4.00
CA TYR A 22 9.67 -6.35 4.91
C TYR A 22 10.06 -6.29 6.40
N ALA A 23 11.25 -5.79 6.74
CA ALA A 23 11.73 -5.73 8.12
C ALA A 23 11.63 -4.34 8.78
N GLN A 24 11.04 -3.32 8.13
CA GLN A 24 10.81 -2.06 8.82
C GLN A 24 9.66 -2.21 9.81
N GLU A 25 9.99 -2.36 11.10
CA GLU A 25 9.01 -2.48 12.17
C GLU A 25 8.11 -1.22 12.20
N ILE A 26 6.84 -1.41 11.88
CA ILE A 26 5.85 -0.33 11.99
C ILE A 26 5.56 -0.15 13.48
N ASN A 27 5.86 1.03 14.01
CA ASN A 27 5.61 1.31 15.42
C ASN A 27 4.13 1.12 15.81
N LYS A 28 3.87 0.85 17.09
CA LYS A 28 2.53 0.54 17.61
C LYS A 28 1.47 1.60 17.26
N LYS A 29 1.84 2.88 17.28
CA LYS A 29 0.92 3.99 16.97
C LYS A 29 0.52 4.00 15.50
N ALA A 30 1.48 3.81 14.60
CA ALA A 30 1.21 3.70 13.17
C ALA A 30 0.40 2.44 12.85
N MET A 31 0.71 1.31 13.49
CA MET A 31 -0.07 0.07 13.37
C MET A 31 -1.51 0.24 13.83
N ALA A 32 -1.76 0.91 14.97
CA ALA A 32 -3.12 1.21 15.42
C ALA A 32 -3.88 2.08 14.41
N GLY A 33 -3.22 3.05 13.80
CA GLY A 33 -3.80 3.87 12.73
C GLY A 33 -4.15 3.06 11.47
N ILE A 34 -3.26 2.16 11.04
CA ILE A 34 -3.51 1.24 9.93
C ILE A 34 -4.70 0.34 10.24
N ASN A 35 -4.71 -0.31 11.41
CA ASN A 35 -5.81 -1.18 11.83
C ASN A 35 -7.15 -0.43 11.89
N LYS A 36 -7.17 0.82 12.36
CA LYS A 36 -8.38 1.65 12.34
C LYS A 36 -8.89 1.91 10.92
N GLN A 37 -8.00 2.15 9.96
CA GLN A 37 -8.40 2.31 8.56
C GLN A 37 -8.96 1.02 7.98
N VAL A 38 -8.27 -0.12 8.20
CA VAL A 38 -8.72 -1.43 7.72
C VAL A 38 -10.08 -1.78 8.32
N LYS A 39 -10.25 -1.58 9.63
CA LYS A 39 -11.54 -1.81 10.29
C LYS A 39 -12.66 -0.97 9.68
N GLY A 40 -12.43 0.32 9.42
CA GLY A 40 -13.42 1.15 8.73
C GLY A 40 -13.77 0.65 7.32
N MET A 41 -12.82 0.02 6.63
CA MET A 41 -13.08 -0.63 5.34
C MET A 41 -13.88 -1.92 5.51
N VAL A 42 -13.55 -2.77 6.50
CA VAL A 42 -14.32 -3.97 6.86
C VAL A 42 -15.77 -3.59 7.17
N ASP A 43 -15.98 -2.58 8.01
CA ASP A 43 -17.32 -2.16 8.45
C ASP A 43 -18.16 -1.60 7.30
N VAL A 44 -17.57 -0.80 6.41
CA VAL A 44 -18.30 -0.16 5.29
C VAL A 44 -18.48 -1.08 4.10
N MET A 45 -17.45 -1.86 3.77
CA MET A 45 -17.42 -2.69 2.57
C MET A 45 -17.82 -4.13 2.85
N GLU A 46 -18.00 -4.51 4.12
CA GLU A 46 -18.26 -5.89 4.56
C GLU A 46 -17.20 -6.84 3.99
N LEU A 47 -15.93 -6.50 4.22
CA LEU A 47 -14.82 -7.36 3.79
C LEU A 47 -14.84 -8.67 4.57
N ASN A 48 -14.63 -9.79 3.88
CA ASN A 48 -14.40 -11.06 4.55
C ASN A 48 -12.96 -11.13 5.13
N LYS A 49 -12.64 -12.20 5.87
CA LYS A 49 -11.34 -12.35 6.54
C LYS A 49 -10.14 -12.42 5.60
N ASP A 50 -10.30 -13.02 4.43
CA ASP A 50 -9.23 -13.06 3.40
C ASP A 50 -8.98 -11.65 2.84
N GLN A 51 -10.04 -10.93 2.49
CA GLN A 51 -9.96 -9.55 2.01
C GLN A 51 -9.38 -8.60 3.08
N GLU A 52 -9.82 -8.72 4.34
CA GLU A 52 -9.29 -7.96 5.47
C GLU A 52 -7.77 -8.13 5.60
N SER A 53 -7.30 -9.38 5.57
CA SER A 53 -5.86 -9.69 5.65
C SER A 53 -5.07 -9.09 4.49
N LYS A 54 -5.57 -9.22 3.25
CA LYS A 54 -4.94 -8.64 2.05
C LYS A 54 -4.92 -7.11 2.10
N VAL A 55 -6.02 -6.47 2.48
CA VAL A 55 -6.08 -5.01 2.66
C VAL A 55 -5.10 -4.55 3.74
N LEU A 56 -4.96 -5.31 4.84
CA LEU A 56 -3.98 -4.99 5.88
C LEU A 56 -2.54 -5.01 5.34
N VAL A 57 -2.17 -6.01 4.54
CA VAL A 57 -0.84 -6.07 3.90
C VAL A 57 -0.62 -4.87 2.98
N ILE A 58 -1.59 -4.56 2.11
CA ILE A 58 -1.51 -3.41 1.20
C ILE A 58 -1.32 -2.10 1.99
N LYS A 59 -2.04 -1.92 3.09
CA LYS A 59 -1.94 -0.72 3.94
C LYS A 59 -0.61 -0.62 4.69
N LYS A 60 -0.03 -1.74 5.11
CA LYS A 60 1.32 -1.78 5.69
C LYS A 60 2.37 -1.37 4.67
N ASN A 61 2.32 -1.94 3.46
CA ASN A 61 3.25 -1.61 2.38
C ASN A 61 3.14 -0.15 1.97
N GLN A 62 1.90 0.35 1.81
CA GLN A 62 1.62 1.76 1.54
C GLN A 62 2.26 2.68 2.61
N TYR A 63 2.16 2.33 3.89
CA TYR A 63 2.78 3.11 4.95
C TYR A 63 4.31 3.08 4.86
N ILE A 64 4.90 1.90 4.71
CA ILE A 64 6.34 1.68 4.63
C ILE A 64 6.95 2.48 3.46
N GLU A 65 6.36 2.38 2.26
CA GLU A 65 6.79 3.14 1.08
C GLU A 65 6.66 4.65 1.27
N ARG A 66 5.57 5.11 1.88
CA ARG A 66 5.40 6.53 2.20
C ARG A 66 6.50 7.03 3.14
N GLN A 67 6.91 6.23 4.12
CA GLN A 67 8.03 6.58 5.02
C GLN A 67 9.36 6.61 4.26
N MET A 68 9.58 5.73 3.29
CA MET A 68 10.78 5.79 2.45
C MET A 68 10.81 7.05 1.58
N ILE A 69 9.71 7.39 0.92
CA ILE A 69 9.57 8.62 0.12
C ILE A 69 9.84 9.85 1.01
N LEU A 70 9.29 9.86 2.23
CA LEU A 70 9.51 10.92 3.20
C LEU A 70 10.99 11.08 3.57
N LYS A 71 11.69 9.97 3.84
CA LYS A 71 13.12 9.96 4.18
C LYS A 71 13.98 10.45 3.01
N GLN A 72 13.61 10.12 1.77
CA GLN A 72 14.40 10.45 0.58
C GLN A 72 14.29 11.92 0.17
N ILE A 73 13.08 12.50 0.22
CA ILE A 73 12.78 13.78 -0.45
C ILE A 73 12.31 14.86 0.54
N GLY A 74 12.00 14.48 1.78
CA GLY A 74 11.43 15.39 2.77
C GLY A 74 9.93 15.61 2.57
N LYS A 75 9.30 16.21 3.60
CA LYS A 75 7.84 16.39 3.65
C LYS A 75 7.41 17.58 2.79
N ASN A 76 6.20 17.52 2.24
CA ASN A 76 5.49 18.65 1.60
C ASN A 76 6.16 19.26 0.35
N SER A 77 7.17 18.62 -0.24
CA SER A 77 7.66 19.04 -1.55
C SER A 77 6.66 18.67 -2.66
N PRO A 78 6.66 19.37 -3.81
CA PRO A 78 5.86 18.97 -4.96
C PRO A 78 6.13 17.52 -5.39
N GLU A 79 7.39 17.10 -5.37
CA GLU A 79 7.80 15.73 -5.69
C GLU A 79 7.26 14.71 -4.67
N PHE A 80 7.32 15.03 -3.37
CA PHE A 80 6.73 14.19 -2.32
C PHE A 80 5.23 14.00 -2.55
N ASN A 81 4.51 15.09 -2.84
CA ASN A 81 3.08 15.05 -3.07
C ASN A 81 2.73 14.21 -4.31
N ASP A 82 3.49 14.32 -5.40
CA ASP A 82 3.28 13.51 -6.60
C ASP A 82 3.54 12.02 -6.34
N LYS A 83 4.65 11.67 -5.67
CA LYS A 83 4.96 10.27 -5.34
C LYS A 83 3.93 9.66 -4.40
N VAL A 84 3.50 10.39 -3.37
CA VAL A 84 2.44 9.91 -2.46
C VAL A 84 1.09 9.79 -3.17
N LYS A 85 0.75 10.70 -4.09
CA LYS A 85 -0.47 10.59 -4.90
C LYS A 85 -0.45 9.33 -5.77
N LYS A 86 0.67 9.04 -6.42
CA LYS A 86 0.87 7.83 -7.23
C LYS A 86 0.79 6.55 -6.37
N LEU A 87 1.46 6.54 -5.22
CA LEU A 87 1.39 5.45 -4.24
C LEU A 87 -0.05 5.18 -3.79
N ASN A 88 -0.78 6.23 -3.41
CA ASN A 88 -2.18 6.09 -2.98
C ASN A 88 -3.07 5.54 -4.10
N LYS A 89 -2.85 5.96 -5.35
CA LYS A 89 -3.57 5.44 -6.51
C LYS A 89 -3.25 3.96 -6.75
N ALA A 90 -1.98 3.57 -6.65
CA ALA A 90 -1.55 2.18 -6.81
C ALA A 90 -2.15 1.27 -5.73
N SER A 91 -1.99 1.61 -4.45
CA SER A 91 -2.56 0.84 -3.33
C SER A 91 -4.09 0.72 -3.43
N TRP A 92 -4.78 1.76 -3.89
CA TRP A 92 -6.22 1.69 -4.12
C TRP A 92 -6.59 0.79 -5.32
N GLY A 93 -5.76 0.74 -6.36
CA GLY A 93 -5.89 -0.21 -7.46
C GLY A 93 -5.82 -1.66 -7.00
N GLU A 94 -4.86 -1.99 -6.13
CA GLU A 94 -4.72 -3.32 -5.53
C GLU A 94 -5.94 -3.69 -4.68
N ILE A 95 -6.44 -2.76 -3.87
CA ILE A 95 -7.66 -2.98 -3.07
C ILE A 95 -8.87 -3.24 -3.98
N LYS A 96 -9.00 -2.51 -5.09
CA LYS A 96 -10.08 -2.75 -6.06
C LYS A 96 -10.00 -4.12 -6.70
N ALA A 97 -8.80 -4.67 -6.91
CA ALA A 97 -8.62 -5.97 -7.52
C ALA A 97 -9.08 -7.12 -6.61
N ILE A 98 -9.08 -6.93 -5.28
CA ILE A 98 -9.48 -7.95 -4.29
C ILE A 98 -10.91 -7.78 -3.76
N CYS A 99 -11.59 -6.69 -4.09
CA CYS A 99 -12.95 -6.39 -3.65
C CYS A 99 -13.95 -6.52 -4.81
N THR A 100 -15.21 -6.85 -4.51
CA THR A 100 -16.27 -6.82 -5.52
C THR A 100 -16.66 -5.39 -5.90
N LYS A 101 -17.32 -5.23 -7.05
CA LYS A 101 -17.81 -3.92 -7.51
C LYS A 101 -18.80 -3.31 -6.50
N GLU A 102 -19.63 -4.14 -5.87
CA GLU A 102 -20.61 -3.74 -4.85
C GLU A 102 -19.91 -3.22 -3.59
N GLN A 103 -18.87 -3.93 -3.12
CA GLN A 103 -18.08 -3.50 -1.97
C GLN A 103 -17.41 -2.15 -2.23
N ILE A 104 -16.84 -1.96 -3.43
CA ILE A 104 -16.26 -0.68 -3.85
C ILE A 104 -17.31 0.43 -3.95
N LYS A 105 -18.52 0.10 -4.43
CA LYS A 105 -19.64 1.05 -4.46
C LYS A 105 -20.05 1.48 -3.05
N LYS A 106 -20.11 0.56 -2.07
CA LYS A 106 -20.36 0.89 -0.66
C LYS A 106 -19.33 1.88 -0.12
N TRP A 107 -18.05 1.63 -0.41
CA TRP A 107 -16.97 2.55 -0.03
C TRP A 107 -17.18 3.96 -0.57
N TYR A 108 -17.46 4.12 -1.87
CA TYR A 108 -17.68 5.43 -2.47
C TYR A 108 -18.93 6.15 -1.94
N ASN A 109 -19.97 5.40 -1.58
CA ASN A 109 -21.21 5.97 -1.05
C ASN A 109 -21.15 6.37 0.43
N ARG A 110 -20.08 6.00 1.16
CA ARG A 110 -19.95 6.32 2.61
C ARG A 110 -20.09 7.81 2.93
N ALA A 111 -19.58 8.68 2.05
CA ALA A 111 -19.62 10.13 2.23
C ALA A 111 -21.03 10.72 2.02
N LYS A 112 -21.88 10.05 1.25
CA LYS A 112 -23.27 10.50 0.99
C LYS A 112 -24.22 10.24 2.16
N LYS A 113 -23.81 9.43 3.14
CA LYS A 113 -24.59 9.15 4.37
C LYS A 113 -24.16 10.01 5.57
N GLN A 114 -23.10 10.79 5.43
CA GLN A 114 -22.55 11.65 6.49
C GLN A 114 -22.85 13.14 6.28
N ASN A 115 -23.51 13.49 5.17
CA ASN A 115 -24.13 14.78 4.88
C ASN A 115 -25.65 14.60 4.85
#